data_AF-A0A848Y4A5-F1
#
_entry.id   AF-A0A848Y4A5-F1
#
_cell.length_a   1.000
_cell.length_b   1.000
_cell.length_c   1.000
_cell.angle_alpha   90.00
_cell.angle_beta   90.00
_cell.angle_gamma   90.00
#
_symmetry.space_group_name_H-M   'P 1'
#
loop_
_entity.id
_entity.type
_entity.pdbx_description
1 polymer ?
#
loop_
_entity_poly.entity_id
_entity_poly.type
_entity_poly.pdbx_seq_one_letter_code
_entity_poly.pdbx_strand_id
1 'polypeptide(L)'
;MLAAGIGAGATTLSTTAANADSCWNHNGSLMRLKASGNQRWIYYEVPRDVLRRAGVQRGTLLFNGWKNGNSYSGTARRFSKYCPGQPLEYQVSGPVSPNQTKVTVYGDREVHKRCNGTGRYKRDRLVFTYSHQC
;
A
#
# COMPACT_ATOMS: atom_id res chain seq x y z
N MET A 1 -46.35 -46.75 1.10
CA MET A 1 -44.99 -46.27 0.73
C MET A 1 -45.16 -45.07 -0.16
N LEU A 2 -44.55 -43.92 0.19
CA LEU A 2 -43.89 -42.93 -0.69
C LEU A 2 -43.78 -41.61 0.07
N ALA A 3 -42.62 -41.38 0.68
CA ALA A 3 -42.20 -40.09 1.21
C ALA A 3 -41.52 -39.30 0.09
N ALA A 4 -42.04 -38.11 -0.24
CA ALA A 4 -41.40 -37.18 -1.17
C ALA A 4 -40.47 -36.26 -0.38
N GLY A 5 -39.16 -36.46 -0.53
CA GLY A 5 -38.12 -35.59 0.04
C GLY A 5 -37.85 -34.40 -0.86
N ILE A 6 -37.97 -33.18 -0.33
CA ILE A 6 -37.58 -31.94 -1.01
C ILE A 6 -36.09 -31.72 -0.72
N GLY A 7 -35.24 -31.90 -1.74
CA GLY A 7 -33.82 -31.57 -1.67
C GLY A 7 -33.60 -30.06 -1.77
N ALA A 8 -33.11 -29.44 -0.70
CA ALA A 8 -32.68 -28.05 -0.70
C ALA A 8 -31.30 -27.94 -1.38
N GLY A 9 -31.26 -27.41 -2.60
CA GLY A 9 -30.02 -27.08 -3.30
C GLY A 9 -29.38 -25.82 -2.74
N ALA A 10 -28.21 -25.95 -2.11
CA ALA A 10 -27.42 -24.80 -1.65
C ALA A 10 -26.70 -24.14 -2.83
N THR A 11 -27.12 -22.93 -3.21
CA THR A 11 -26.41 -22.08 -4.18
C THR A 11 -25.21 -21.43 -3.51
N THR A 12 -24.00 -21.81 -3.93
CA THR A 12 -22.76 -21.16 -3.48
C THR A 12 -22.57 -19.83 -4.22
N LEU A 13 -22.76 -18.71 -3.52
CA LEU A 13 -22.43 -17.38 -4.03
C LEU A 13 -20.92 -17.21 -4.06
N SER A 14 -20.33 -17.23 -5.25
CA SER A 14 -18.92 -16.88 -5.44
C SER A 14 -18.75 -15.36 -5.39
N THR A 15 -18.18 -14.83 -4.31
CA THR A 15 -17.84 -13.41 -4.19
C THR A 15 -16.59 -13.09 -5.00
N THR A 16 -16.76 -12.43 -6.14
CA THR A 16 -15.63 -11.89 -6.91
C THR A 16 -14.99 -10.74 -6.16
N ALA A 17 -13.66 -10.77 -6.03
CA ALA A 17 -12.93 -9.69 -5.37
C ALA A 17 -13.08 -8.39 -6.18
N ALA A 18 -13.58 -7.33 -5.53
CA ALA A 18 -13.67 -6.02 -6.14
C ALA A 18 -12.25 -5.49 -6.43
N ASN A 19 -11.98 -5.14 -7.68
CA ASN A 19 -10.74 -4.53 -8.11
C ASN A 19 -10.94 -3.02 -8.31
N ALA A 20 -10.00 -2.22 -7.82
CA ALA A 20 -10.00 -0.77 -8.03
C ALA A 20 -8.59 -0.25 -8.31
N ASP A 21 -8.51 0.76 -9.16
CA ASP A 21 -7.28 1.50 -9.48
C ASP A 21 -7.55 3.01 -9.26
N SER A 22 -6.60 3.72 -8.64
CA SER A 22 -6.72 5.16 -8.36
C SER A 22 -5.35 5.82 -8.20
N CYS A 23 -5.26 7.12 -8.49
CA CYS A 23 -4.02 7.87 -8.35
C CYS A 23 -3.97 8.67 -7.05
N TRP A 24 -2.74 8.81 -6.54
CA TRP A 24 -2.47 9.45 -5.26
C TRP A 24 -1.18 10.28 -5.36
N ASN A 25 -1.14 11.43 -4.72
CA ASN A 25 0.10 12.17 -4.48
C ASN A 25 0.77 11.66 -3.21
N HIS A 26 2.09 11.47 -3.29
CA HIS A 26 2.95 11.25 -2.13
C HIS A 26 4.25 12.04 -2.28
N ASN A 27 4.43 13.08 -1.46
CA ASN A 27 5.65 13.90 -1.43
C ASN A 27 6.11 14.41 -2.81
N GLY A 28 5.14 14.76 -3.67
CA GLY A 28 5.39 15.23 -5.04
C GLY A 28 5.63 14.13 -6.08
N SER A 29 5.48 12.84 -5.72
CA SER A 29 5.40 11.74 -6.71
C SER A 29 3.93 11.38 -6.95
N LEU A 30 3.60 11.06 -8.21
CA LEU A 30 2.33 10.41 -8.52
C LEU A 30 2.45 8.92 -8.23
N MET A 31 1.45 8.38 -7.56
CA MET A 31 1.36 7.00 -7.12
C MET A 31 0.11 6.36 -7.70
N ARG A 32 0.14 5.05 -7.90
CA ARG A 32 -0.98 4.23 -8.32
C ARG A 32 -1.34 3.25 -7.21
N LEU A 33 -2.56 3.33 -6.69
CA LEU A 33 -3.10 2.36 -5.75
C LEU A 33 -3.88 1.31 -6.53
N LYS A 34 -3.44 0.06 -6.42
CA LYS A 34 -4.20 -1.11 -6.86
C LYS A 34 -4.83 -1.77 -5.64
N ALA A 35 -6.10 -2.12 -5.75
CA ALA A 35 -6.85 -2.83 -4.73
C ALA A 35 -7.46 -4.11 -5.31
N SER A 36 -7.44 -5.18 -4.51
CA SER A 36 -8.21 -6.40 -4.75
C SER A 36 -8.80 -6.85 -3.42
N GLY A 37 -10.12 -6.75 -3.27
CA GLY A 37 -10.80 -6.95 -1.99
C GLY A 37 -10.22 -6.04 -0.90
N ASN A 38 -9.64 -6.62 0.15
CA ASN A 38 -8.97 -5.87 1.22
C ASN A 38 -7.49 -5.59 0.95
N GLN A 39 -6.87 -6.23 -0.04
CA GLN A 39 -5.46 -6.02 -0.35
C GLN A 39 -5.24 -4.64 -0.99
N ARG A 40 -4.14 -4.00 -0.64
CA ARG A 40 -3.74 -2.68 -1.12
C ARG A 40 -2.28 -2.72 -1.52
N TRP A 41 -1.98 -2.24 -2.73
CA TRP A 41 -0.64 -2.01 -3.21
C TRP A 41 -0.53 -0.59 -3.74
N ILE A 42 0.53 0.12 -3.36
CA ILE A 42 0.81 1.48 -3.83
C ILE A 42 2.14 1.45 -4.56
N TYR A 43 2.11 1.75 -5.85
CA TYR A 43 3.26 1.79 -6.75
C TYR A 43 3.58 3.22 -7.16
N TYR A 44 4.83 3.49 -7.50
CA TYR A 44 5.19 4.73 -8.16
C TYR A 44 4.65 4.75 -9.59
N GLU A 45 3.89 5.79 -9.93
CA GLU A 45 3.44 6.04 -11.31
C GLU A 45 4.40 7.02 -11.99
N VAL A 46 4.63 8.17 -11.35
CA VAL A 46 5.62 9.18 -11.76
C VAL A 46 6.48 9.51 -10.54
N PRO A 47 7.63 8.83 -10.36
CA PRO A 47 8.56 9.15 -9.28
C PRO A 47 9.18 10.53 -9.49
N ARG A 48 9.31 11.31 -8.42
CA ARG A 48 10.10 12.55 -8.42
C ARG A 48 11.59 12.28 -8.66
N ASP A 49 12.32 13.26 -9.21
CA ASP A 49 13.69 13.08 -9.70
C ASP A 49 14.69 12.54 -8.69
N VAL A 50 14.60 12.96 -7.42
CA VAL A 50 15.45 12.45 -6.33
C VAL A 50 15.34 10.94 -6.19
N LEU A 51 14.14 10.38 -6.40
CA LEU A 51 13.89 8.94 -6.27
C LEU A 51 14.34 8.18 -7.51
N ARG A 52 14.23 8.77 -8.70
CA ARG A 52 14.78 8.19 -9.93
C ARG A 52 16.29 7.95 -9.81
N ARG A 53 17.01 8.91 -9.25
CA ARG A 53 18.44 8.77 -8.92
C ARG A 53 18.75 7.71 -7.86
N ALA A 54 17.75 7.25 -7.12
CA ALA A 54 17.86 6.13 -6.18
C ALA A 54 17.41 4.78 -6.78
N GLY A 55 17.16 4.72 -8.09
CA GLY A 55 16.71 3.51 -8.78
C GLY A 55 15.20 3.28 -8.73
N VAL A 56 14.41 4.24 -8.24
CA VAL A 56 12.94 4.13 -8.25
C VAL A 56 12.41 4.46 -9.63
N GLN A 57 11.61 3.56 -10.20
CA GLN A 57 11.03 3.69 -11.52
C GLN A 57 9.50 3.56 -11.44
N ARG A 58 8.81 3.78 -12.56
CA ARG A 58 7.38 3.46 -12.66
C ARG A 58 7.18 1.97 -12.37
N GLY A 59 6.18 1.65 -11.55
CA GLY A 59 5.89 0.29 -11.10
C GLY A 59 6.70 -0.16 -9.88
N THR A 60 7.64 0.64 -9.36
CA THR A 60 8.31 0.31 -8.08
C THR A 60 7.28 0.33 -6.94
N LEU A 61 7.23 -0.74 -6.16
CA LEU A 61 6.30 -0.90 -5.03
C LEU A 61 6.77 -0.07 -3.82
N LEU A 62 5.94 0.87 -3.35
CA LEU A 62 6.22 1.61 -2.11
C LEU A 62 5.59 0.94 -0.89
N PHE A 63 4.36 0.47 -1.02
CA PHE A 63 3.58 -0.09 0.08
C PHE A 63 2.74 -1.27 -0.38
N ASN A 64 2.67 -2.32 0.43
CA ASN A 64 1.70 -3.40 0.29
C ASN A 64 1.10 -3.76 1.66
N GLY A 65 -0.20 -4.04 1.69
CA GLY A 65 -0.90 -4.31 2.93
C GLY A 65 -2.38 -4.57 2.72
N TRP A 66 -3.15 -4.28 3.76
CA TRP A 66 -4.57 -4.60 3.85
C TRP A 66 -5.35 -3.42 4.41
N LYS A 67 -6.58 -3.23 3.92
CA LYS A 67 -7.58 -2.35 4.52
C LYS A 67 -8.40 -3.15 5.53
N ASN A 68 -8.51 -2.64 6.75
CA ASN A 68 -9.44 -3.13 7.76
C ASN A 68 -10.28 -1.94 8.25
N GLY A 69 -11.58 -1.96 7.98
CA GLY A 69 -12.45 -0.80 8.21
C GLY A 69 -11.91 0.44 7.51
N ASN A 70 -11.65 1.50 8.27
CA ASN A 70 -11.07 2.76 7.81
C ASN A 70 -9.57 2.90 8.14
N SER A 71 -8.83 1.79 8.21
CA SER A 71 -7.39 1.82 8.45
C SER A 71 -6.65 0.92 7.46
N TYR A 72 -5.42 1.31 7.12
CA TYR A 72 -4.48 0.47 6.37
C TYR A 72 -3.40 -0.04 7.32
N SER A 73 -2.97 -1.28 7.11
CA SER A 73 -1.82 -1.89 7.79
C SER A 73 -1.00 -2.67 6.78
N GLY A 74 0.33 -2.60 6.86
CA GLY A 74 1.20 -3.33 5.94
C GLY A 74 2.66 -2.91 6.00
N THR A 75 3.39 -3.20 4.94
CA THR A 75 4.82 -2.94 4.82
C THR A 75 5.05 -1.76 3.89
N ALA A 76 5.83 -0.77 4.35
CA ALA A 76 6.32 0.34 3.55
C ALA A 76 7.81 0.16 3.24
N ARG A 77 8.28 0.80 2.16
CA ARG A 77 9.67 0.81 1.70
C ARG A 77 10.25 2.20 1.72
N ARG A 78 11.48 2.34 2.19
CA ARG A 78 12.26 3.57 2.06
C ARG A 78 13.46 3.35 1.15
N PHE A 79 13.48 4.13 0.07
CA PHE A 79 14.53 4.08 -0.95
C PHE A 79 15.68 5.04 -0.62
N SER A 80 16.90 4.65 -0.98
CA SER A 80 18.11 5.43 -0.75
C SER A 80 19.03 5.32 -1.96
N LYS A 81 19.55 6.46 -2.44
CA LYS A 81 20.57 6.47 -3.50
C LYS A 81 21.87 5.77 -3.09
N TYR A 82 22.09 5.61 -1.79
CA TYR A 82 23.25 4.91 -1.25
C TYR A 82 23.07 3.38 -1.23
N CYS A 83 21.83 2.89 -1.42
CA CYS A 83 21.46 1.48 -1.38
C CYS A 83 20.51 1.14 -2.54
N PRO A 84 20.97 1.27 -3.79
CA PRO A 84 20.14 0.96 -4.94
C PRO A 84 19.71 -0.52 -4.90
N GLY A 85 18.43 -0.78 -5.17
CA GLY A 85 17.87 -2.14 -5.18
C GLY A 85 17.63 -2.77 -3.79
N GLN A 86 18.03 -2.10 -2.70
CA GLN A 86 17.87 -2.60 -1.33
C GLN A 86 17.04 -1.61 -0.50
N PRO A 87 15.72 -1.52 -0.73
CA PRO A 87 14.87 -0.65 0.08
C PRO A 87 14.82 -1.16 1.52
N LEU A 88 14.79 -0.22 2.46
CA LEU A 88 14.48 -0.55 3.85
C LEU A 88 12.98 -0.80 4.00
N GLU A 89 12.61 -2.00 4.40
CA GLU A 89 11.23 -2.38 4.68
C GLU A 89 10.89 -2.19 6.17
N TYR A 90 9.67 -1.73 6.47
CA TYR A 90 9.19 -1.57 7.83
C TYR A 90 7.66 -1.59 7.90
N GLN A 91 7.12 -2.00 9.04
CA GLN A 91 5.68 -2.06 9.25
C GLN A 91 5.10 -0.67 9.47
N VAL A 92 3.96 -0.41 8.86
CA VAL A 92 3.19 0.82 9.01
C VAL A 92 1.71 0.53 9.18
N SER A 93 1.03 1.39 9.93
CA SER A 93 -0.43 1.38 10.02
C SER A 93 -0.99 2.77 10.26
N GLY A 94 -2.26 2.98 9.93
CA GLY A 94 -2.95 4.22 10.23
C GLY A 94 -4.24 4.44 9.44
N PRO A 95 -4.92 5.57 9.71
CA PRO A 95 -6.27 5.80 9.22
C PRO A 95 -6.34 6.21 7.74
N VAL A 96 -7.49 5.91 7.17
CA VAL A 96 -8.05 6.52 5.96
C VAL A 96 -9.04 7.58 6.40
N SER A 97 -9.00 8.77 5.81
CA SER A 97 -9.93 9.86 6.13
C SER A 97 -11.37 9.45 5.85
N PRO A 98 -12.38 10.04 6.54
CA PRO A 98 -13.78 9.68 6.34
C PRO A 98 -14.25 9.77 4.88
N ASN A 99 -13.81 10.79 4.16
CA ASN A 99 -14.09 10.99 2.73
C ASN A 99 -13.26 10.09 1.78
N GLN A 100 -12.43 9.19 2.31
CA GLN A 100 -11.57 8.27 1.56
C GLN A 100 -10.54 8.93 0.63
N THR A 101 -10.25 10.23 0.78
CA THR A 101 -9.29 10.96 -0.09
C THR A 101 -7.90 11.13 0.51
N LYS A 102 -7.68 10.66 1.75
CA LYS A 102 -6.37 10.76 2.41
C LYS A 102 -6.07 9.49 3.21
N VAL A 103 -4.89 8.92 3.02
CA VAL A 103 -4.37 7.83 3.84
C VAL A 103 -3.15 8.34 4.58
N THR A 104 -3.10 8.15 5.90
CA THR A 104 -1.93 8.48 6.70
C THR A 104 -1.51 7.27 7.50
N VAL A 105 -0.33 6.72 7.20
CA VAL A 105 0.24 5.58 7.92
C VAL A 105 1.54 5.96 8.60
N TYR A 106 1.80 5.31 9.72
CA TYR A 106 2.94 5.55 10.58
C TYR A 106 3.64 4.24 10.89
N GLY A 107 4.94 4.29 11.04
CA GLY A 107 5.74 3.16 11.49
C GLY A 107 7.09 3.61 11.98
N ASP A 108 7.74 2.78 12.77
CA ASP A 108 9.09 3.04 13.22
C ASP A 108 10.05 2.25 12.34
N ARG A 109 11.08 2.92 11.86
CA ARG A 109 12.12 2.31 11.03
C ARG A 109 13.48 2.62 11.59
N GLU A 110 14.40 1.70 11.36
CA GLU A 110 15.78 1.93 11.73
C GLU A 110 16.40 3.04 10.86
N VAL A 111 17.20 3.89 11.48
CA VAL A 111 18.05 4.86 10.80
C VAL A 111 19.21 4.10 10.19
N HIS A 112 19.42 4.31 8.89
CA HIS A 112 20.52 3.69 8.17
C HIS A 112 21.57 4.74 7.79
N LYS A 113 22.85 4.38 7.93
CA LYS A 113 23.99 5.10 7.35
C LYS A 113 24.47 4.30 6.14
N ARG A 114 24.20 4.83 4.93
CA ARG A 114 24.23 4.04 3.70
C ARG A 114 23.31 2.83 3.87
N CYS A 115 23.83 1.60 3.83
CA CYS A 115 23.05 0.37 3.89
C CYS A 115 23.18 -0.37 5.21
N ASN A 116 23.82 0.26 6.20
CA ASN A 116 24.02 -0.31 7.52
C ASN A 116 23.07 0.36 8.51
N GLY A 117 22.32 -0.45 9.24
CA GLY A 117 21.54 -0.03 10.39
C GLY A 117 22.42 0.59 11.48
N THR A 118 21.92 1.61 12.15
CA THR A 118 22.65 2.27 13.25
C THR A 118 22.14 1.88 14.64
N GLY A 119 21.19 0.94 14.75
CA GLY A 119 20.46 0.58 15.97
C GLY A 119 19.50 1.65 16.49
N ARG A 120 19.43 2.82 15.84
CA ARG A 120 18.54 3.93 16.25
C ARG A 120 17.26 3.88 15.43
N TYR A 121 16.11 4.08 16.07
CA TYR A 121 14.82 4.07 15.39
C TYR A 121 14.26 5.49 15.27
N LYS A 122 13.53 5.74 14.18
CA LYS A 122 12.82 6.98 13.93
C LYS A 122 11.42 6.67 13.43
N ARG A 123 10.44 7.39 13.96
CA ARG A 123 9.07 7.37 13.47
C ARG A 123 8.97 8.03 12.10
N ASP A 124 8.38 7.32 11.15
CA ASP A 124 8.08 7.80 9.81
C ASP A 124 6.57 8.01 9.65
N ARG A 125 6.20 8.94 8.77
CA ARG A 125 4.81 9.28 8.45
C ARG A 125 4.65 9.39 6.95
N LEU A 126 3.86 8.50 6.37
CA LEU A 126 3.53 8.52 4.95
C LEU A 126 2.11 9.05 4.79
N VAL A 127 1.99 10.15 4.04
CA VAL A 127 0.70 10.74 3.67
C VAL A 127 0.49 10.51 2.18
N PHE A 128 -0.68 9.99 1.84
CA PHE A 128 -1.17 9.86 0.48
C PHE A 128 -2.44 10.69 0.35
N THR A 129 -2.53 11.50 -0.69
CA THR A 129 -3.72 12.29 -0.99
C THR A 129 -4.23 11.92 -2.36
N TYR A 130 -5.52 11.68 -2.49
CA TYR A 130 -6.16 11.31 -3.76
C TYR A 130 -5.86 12.35 -4.84
N SER A 131 -5.67 11.88 -6.08
CA SER A 131 -5.33 12.70 -7.23
C SER A 131 -6.17 12.28 -8.44
N HIS A 132 -6.61 13.26 -9.21
CA HIS A 132 -7.28 13.09 -10.50
C HIS A 132 -6.31 12.98 -11.68
N GLN A 133 -5.00 12.92 -11.44
CA GLN A 133 -3.96 12.95 -12.48
C GLN A 133 -3.61 11.56 -13.03
N CYS A 134 -4.53 10.60 -12.92
CA CYS A 134 -4.54 9.45 -13.82
C CYS A 134 -5.06 9.92 -15.19
#